data_AF-A0A646LYP7-F1
#
_entry.id   AF-A0A646LYP7-F1
#
_cell.length_a   1.000
_cell.length_b   1.000
_cell.length_c   1.000
_cell.angle_alpha   90.00
_cell.angle_beta   90.00
_cell.angle_gamma   90.00
#
_symmetry.space_group_name_H-M   'P 1'
#
loop_
_entity.id
_entity.type
_entity.pdbx_description
1 polymer ?
#
loop_
_entity_poly.entity_id
_entity_poly.type
_entity_poly.pdbx_seq_one_letter_code
_entity_poly.pdbx_strand_id
1 'polypeptide(L)'
;RQVYMLKDDVLDTLPTRLRMVYQTWLNGDDLKQIMSKSAFYRCRSEMLKYGIDISTKSPKEKTNVIPLIRVLEAKPVGIPDWAYEKGLVA
;
A
#
# COMPACT_ATOMS: atom_id res chain seq x y z
N ARG A 1 2.22 19.11 11.17
CA ARG A 1 3.27 18.06 11.35
C ARG A 1 2.56 16.83 11.90
N GLN A 2 2.45 15.74 11.15
CA GLN A 2 1.77 14.54 11.66
C GLN A 2 2.65 13.91 12.74
N VAL A 3 2.18 13.93 13.99
CA VAL A 3 2.94 13.56 15.20
C VAL A 3 3.21 12.05 15.27
N TYR A 4 2.58 11.27 14.40
CA TYR A 4 2.44 9.82 14.55
C TYR A 4 3.29 9.01 13.56
N MET A 5 4.01 9.67 12.64
CA MET A 5 4.98 9.01 11.78
C MET A 5 6.38 9.12 12.40
N LEU A 6 7.08 7.99 12.50
CA LEU A 6 8.51 8.03 12.77
C LEU A 6 9.22 8.80 11.68
N LYS A 7 10.25 9.53 12.08
CA LYS A 7 11.20 10.12 11.15
C LYS A 7 12.05 9.02 10.50
N ASP A 8 12.55 9.30 9.31
CA ASP A 8 13.31 8.33 8.50
C ASP A 8 14.57 7.82 9.22
N ASP A 9 15.27 8.69 9.93
CA ASP A 9 16.43 8.33 10.77
C ASP A 9 16.08 7.28 11.84
N VAL A 10 14.91 7.41 12.47
CA VAL A 10 14.44 6.43 13.44
C VAL A 10 14.04 5.13 12.75
N LEU A 11 13.37 5.21 11.59
CA LEU A 11 12.98 4.02 10.82
C LEU A 11 14.19 3.16 10.43
N ASP A 12 15.33 3.78 10.14
CA ASP A 12 16.57 3.07 9.81
C ASP A 12 17.18 2.30 10.97
N THR A 13 16.88 2.70 12.20
CA THR A 13 17.29 1.95 13.39
C THR A 13 16.39 0.77 13.73
N LEU A 14 15.18 0.69 13.14
CA LEU A 14 14.24 -0.38 13.47
C LEU A 14 14.72 -1.73 12.91
N PRO A 15 14.77 -2.79 13.73
CA PRO A 15 14.88 -4.16 13.25
C PRO A 15 13.82 -4.47 12.19
N THR A 16 14.17 -5.25 11.18
CA THR A 16 13.29 -5.60 10.05
C THR A 16 11.90 -6.07 10.48
N ARG A 17 11.82 -6.91 11.52
CA ARG A 17 10.55 -7.37 12.08
C ARG A 17 9.68 -6.21 12.57
N LEU A 18 10.26 -5.26 13.29
CA LEU A 18 9.53 -4.12 13.84
C LEU A 18 9.14 -3.13 12.75
N ARG A 19 9.96 -2.99 11.70
CA ARG A 19 9.59 -2.22 10.51
C ARG A 19 8.34 -2.78 9.82
N MET A 20 8.24 -4.10 9.69
CA MET A 20 7.03 -4.76 9.16
C MET A 20 5.81 -4.51 10.06
N VAL A 21 5.95 -4.68 11.38
CA VAL A 21 4.87 -4.41 12.35
C VAL A 21 4.39 -2.96 12.25
N TYR A 22 5.32 -2.01 12.17
CA TYR A 22 5.01 -0.60 11.99
C TYR A 22 4.25 -0.34 10.70
N GLN A 23 4.68 -0.92 9.58
CA GLN A 23 3.99 -0.76 8.29
C GLN A 23 2.57 -1.33 8.31
N THR A 24 2.38 -2.52 8.87
CA THR A 24 1.06 -3.16 9.03
C THR A 24 0.15 -2.32 9.92
N TRP A 25 0.65 -1.84 11.05
CA TRP A 25 -0.09 -0.92 11.91
C TRP A 25 -0.44 0.37 11.16
N LEU A 26 0.49 0.97 10.43
CA LEU A 26 0.28 2.20 9.67
C LEU A 26 -0.79 2.03 8.57
N ASN A 27 -0.90 0.84 7.97
CA ASN A 27 -1.96 0.50 7.01
C ASN A 27 -3.35 0.33 7.66
N GLY A 28 -3.43 0.33 8.99
CA GLY A 28 -4.67 0.19 9.74
C GLY A 28 -5.16 -1.26 9.87
N ASP A 29 -4.26 -2.23 9.69
CA ASP A 29 -4.54 -3.63 9.93
C ASP A 29 -4.66 -3.93 11.43
N ASP A 30 -5.57 -4.84 11.82
CA ASP A 30 -5.72 -5.24 13.21
C ASP A 30 -4.65 -6.29 13.60
N LEU A 31 -3.56 -5.79 14.17
CA LEU A 31 -2.44 -6.64 14.63
C LEU A 31 -2.85 -7.70 15.66
N LYS A 32 -3.93 -7.50 16.43
CA LYS A 32 -4.39 -8.52 17.39
C LYS A 32 -5.07 -9.70 16.71
N GLN A 33 -5.57 -9.51 15.49
CA GLN A 33 -6.09 -10.60 14.66
C GLN A 33 -4.98 -11.33 13.90
N ILE A 34 -3.94 -10.60 13.51
CA ILE A 34 -2.84 -11.14 12.69
C ILE A 34 -1.82 -11.89 13.54
N MET A 35 -1.51 -11.39 14.74
CA MET A 35 -0.45 -11.90 15.59
C MET A 35 -1.00 -12.73 16.74
N SER A 36 -0.21 -13.69 17.22
CA SER A 36 -0.50 -14.33 18.51
C SER A 36 -0.42 -13.30 19.64
N LYS A 37 -1.14 -13.56 20.73
CA LYS A 37 -1.16 -12.67 21.91
C LYS A 37 0.25 -12.38 22.44
N SER A 38 1.12 -13.40 22.54
CA SER A 38 2.49 -13.23 23.03
C SER A 38 3.35 -12.40 22.07
N ALA A 39 3.24 -12.64 20.77
CA ALA A 39 3.97 -11.88 19.76
C ALA A 39 3.54 -10.41 19.75
N PHE A 40 2.24 -10.14 19.86
CA PHE A 40 1.69 -8.79 19.93
C PHE A 40 2.27 -7.99 21.10
N TYR A 41 2.19 -8.52 22.32
CA TYR A 41 2.70 -7.80 23.50
C TYR A 41 4.22 -7.62 23.48
N ARG A 42 4.98 -8.60 22.96
CA ARG A 42 6.43 -8.44 22.76
C ARG A 42 6.74 -7.29 21.81
N CYS A 43 6.10 -7.26 20.63
CA CYS A 43 6.32 -6.20 19.65
C CYS A 43 5.87 -4.83 20.18
N ARG A 44 4.75 -4.76 20.91
CA ARG A 44 4.27 -3.52 21.53
C ARG A 44 5.32 -2.96 22.50
N SER A 45 5.84 -3.79 23.40
CA SER A 45 6.87 -3.35 24.36
C SER A 45 8.14 -2.85 23.68
N GLU A 46 8.51 -3.42 22.53
CA GLU A 46 9.65 -2.93 21.74
C GLU A 46 9.33 -1.64 20.99
N MET A 47 8.14 -1.50 20.41
CA MET A 47 7.71 -0.31 19.69
C MET A 47 7.51 0.91 20.60
N LEU A 48 7.11 0.69 21.86
CA LEU A 48 7.01 1.76 22.86
C LEU A 48 8.36 2.44 23.12
N LYS A 49 9.50 1.75 22.92
CA LYS A 49 10.84 2.36 23.02
C LYS A 49 11.08 3.43 21.96
N TYR A 50 10.34 3.36 20.84
CA TYR A 50 10.35 4.34 19.75
C TYR A 50 9.18 5.33 19.86
N GLY A 51 8.42 5.31 20.96
CA GLY A 51 7.28 6.20 21.18
C GLY A 51 6.00 5.78 20.44
N ILE A 52 5.93 4.56 19.89
CA ILE A 52 4.74 4.06 19.20
C ILE A 52 4.00 3.05 20.05
N ASP A 53 2.70 3.29 20.26
CA ASP A 53 1.79 2.29 20.78
C ASP A 53 0.94 1.67 19.66
N ILE A 54 1.37 0.51 19.16
CA ILE A 54 0.68 -0.27 18.12
C ILE A 54 -0.69 -0.83 18.54
N SER A 55 -1.09 -0.65 19.80
CA SER A 55 -2.45 -0.99 20.27
C SER A 55 -3.48 0.13 20.02
N THR A 56 -3.01 1.33 19.67
CA THR A 56 -3.86 2.46 19.29
C THR A 56 -4.25 2.36 17.81
N LYS A 57 -5.26 3.12 17.39
CA LYS A 57 -5.62 3.19 15.96
C LYS A 57 -4.48 3.81 15.16
N SER A 58 -4.26 3.31 13.95
CA SER A 58 -3.35 3.94 13.00
C SER A 58 -3.74 5.41 12.79
N PRO A 59 -2.77 6.33 12.74
CA PRO A 59 -3.00 7.73 12.42
C PRO A 59 -3.37 7.94 10.95
N LYS A 60 -3.02 7.00 10.07
CA LYS A 60 -3.31 7.09 8.65
C LYS A 60 -4.74 6.65 8.42
N GLU A 61 -5.55 7.54 7.86
CA GLU A 61 -6.89 7.17 7.39
C GLU A 61 -6.77 6.10 6.32
N LYS A 62 -7.59 5.03 6.45
CA LYS A 62 -7.65 3.98 5.43
C LYS A 62 -8.07 4.62 4.11
N THR A 63 -7.17 4.66 3.15
CA THR A 63 -7.48 5.13 1.80
C THR A 63 -8.10 3.98 1.03
N ASN A 64 -9.43 3.99 0.85
CA ASN A 64 -10.14 3.01 0.01
C ASN A 64 -9.91 3.33 -1.48
N VAL A 65 -8.66 3.25 -1.96
CA VAL A 65 -8.36 3.41 -3.39
C VAL A 65 -8.74 2.11 -4.09
N ILE A 66 -9.85 2.16 -4.84
CA ILE A 66 -10.24 1.08 -5.75
C ILE A 66 -9.54 1.35 -7.10
N PRO A 67 -8.61 0.49 -7.57
CA PRO A 67 -8.02 0.68 -8.89
C PRO A 67 -9.09 0.49 -9.97
N LEU A 68 -9.47 1.58 -10.64
CA LEU A 68 -10.35 1.54 -11.81
C LEU A 68 -9.53 1.11 -13.03
N ILE A 69 -9.53 -0.19 -13.32
CA ILE A 69 -8.91 -0.73 -14.53
C ILE A 69 -9.91 -0.59 -15.68
N ARG A 70 -9.55 0.19 -16.72
CA ARG A 70 -10.30 0.23 -17.98
C ARG A 70 -9.62 -0.68 -19.00
N VAL A 71 -10.27 -1.80 -19.32
CA VAL A 71 -9.82 -2.68 -20.42
C VAL A 71 -10.10 -1.97 -21.74
N LEU A 72 -9.07 -1.79 -22.57
CA LEU A 72 -9.22 -1.30 -23.94
C LEU A 72 -9.44 -2.51 -24.85
N GLU A 73 -10.63 -2.64 -25.42
CA GLU A 73 -10.93 -3.66 -26.42
C GLU A 73 -10.49 -3.15 -27.81
N ALA A 74 -9.60 -3.90 -28.47
CA ALA A 74 -9.24 -3.61 -29.85
C ALA A 74 -10.44 -3.91 -30.76
N LYS A 75 -10.94 -2.90 -31.47
CA LYS A 75 -11.90 -3.09 -32.56
C LYS A 75 -11.14 -3.14 -33.88
N PRO A 76 -11.43 -4.12 -34.76
CA PRO A 76 -10.86 -4.11 -36.09
C PRO A 76 -11.31 -2.83 -36.79
N VAL A 77 -10.34 -2.01 -37.20
CA VAL A 77 -10.63 -0.84 -38.03
C VAL A 77 -10.80 -1.32 -39.48
N GLY A 78 -11.77 -0.76 -40.18
CA GLY A 78 -11.95 -1.00 -41.61
C GLY A 78 -10.73 -0.53 -42.40
N ILE A 79 -10.60 -1.00 -43.64
CA ILE A 79 -9.58 -0.51 -44.56
C ILE A 79 -9.78 1.01 -44.72
N PRO A 80 -8.75 1.83 -44.52
CA PRO A 80 -8.90 3.28 -44.60
C PRO A 80 -9.10 3.75 -46.04
N ASP A 81 -9.89 4.82 -46.22
CA ASP A 81 -10.30 5.33 -47.54
C ASP A 81 -9.12 5.58 -48.51
N TRP A 82 -7.99 6.08 -47.99
CA TRP A 82 -6.79 6.34 -48.80
C TRP A 82 -6.22 5.07 -49.46
N ALA A 83 -6.46 3.88 -48.91
CA ALA A 83 -5.98 2.63 -49.50
C ALA A 83 -6.77 2.28 -50.77
N TYR A 84 -8.06 2.63 -50.81
CA TYR A 84 -8.87 2.54 -52.03
C TYR A 84 -8.44 3.61 -53.04
N GLU A 85 -8.25 4.85 -52.60
CA GLU A 85 -7.82 5.97 -53.47
C GLU A 85 -6.49 5.69 -54.18
N LYS A 86 -5.57 4.96 -53.52
CA LYS A 86 -4.26 4.60 -54.06
C LYS A 86 -4.23 3.26 -54.81
N GLY A 87 -5.37 2.56 -54.93
CA GLY A 87 -5.42 1.25 -55.58
C GLY A 87 -4.59 0.17 -54.87
N LEU A 88 -4.46 0.25 -53.55
CA LEU A 88 -3.68 -0.68 -52.72
C LEU A 88 -4.51 -1.85 -52.19
N VAL A 89 -5.78 -1.91 -52.60
CA VAL A 89 -6.76 -2.95 -52.24
C VAL A 89 -7.20 -3.60 -53.55
N ALA A 90 -7.23 -4.93 -53.57
CA ALA A 90 -7.57 -5.74 -54.76
C ALA A 90 -9.08 -5.74 -55.08
#